data_AF-A0AAN9K6B4-F1
#
_entry.id   AF-A0AAN9K6B4-F1
#
_cell.length_a   1.000
_cell.length_b   1.000
_cell.length_c   1.000
_cell.angle_alpha   90.00
_cell.angle_beta   90.00
_cell.angle_gamma   90.00
#
_symmetry.space_group_name_H-M   'P 1'
#
loop_
_entity.id
_entity.type
_entity.pdbx_description
1 polymer ?
#
loop_
_entity_poly.entity_id
_entity_poly.type
_entity_poly.pdbx_seq_one_letter_code
_entity_poly.pdbx_strand_id
1 'polypeptide(L)'
;MVNFMLTISGDLENLTNLEPQGGVDDPNFSYFFKLKCGRCGELSQKETCVSLNDTVPLPVGKGSTHLIQKCKFCGRDGTVTMIQGKGKPLTQETSQSGKFSPMMLFDCRGYEPVDFVFGTGWKVESLEGTKFENVDLSSGEFAEYDEKGECPVMISNLRATFDVSRHPHHHNREKLRPFFKIQYDTMTKWQERSRGSTQQQQQP
;
A
#
# COMPACT_ATOMS: atom_id res chain seq x y z
N MET A 1 3.07 -19.32 4.08
CA MET A 1 3.32 -17.88 4.23
C MET A 1 2.69 -17.23 3.02
N VAL A 2 1.80 -16.27 3.23
CA VAL A 2 1.06 -15.60 2.16
C VAL A 2 1.08 -14.11 2.47
N ASN A 3 1.36 -13.30 1.45
CA ASN A 3 1.34 -11.85 1.59
C ASN A 3 -0.03 -11.32 1.19
N PHE A 4 -0.59 -10.45 2.01
CA PHE A 4 -1.87 -9.79 1.77
C PHE A 4 -1.65 -8.28 1.72
N MET A 5 -2.00 -7.66 0.60
CA MET A 5 -1.99 -6.21 0.45
C MET A 5 -3.33 -5.66 0.93
N LEU A 6 -3.32 -4.84 1.98
CA LEU A 6 -4.46 -4.00 2.27
C LEU A 6 -4.52 -2.90 1.22
N THR A 7 -5.67 -2.78 0.57
CA THR A 7 -5.97 -1.67 -0.31
C THR A 7 -7.26 -0.98 0.13
N ILE A 8 -7.35 0.33 -0.03
CA ILE A 8 -8.54 1.10 0.32
C ILE A 8 -9.03 1.92 -0.87
N SER A 9 -10.33 2.19 -0.90
CA SER A 9 -10.99 3.09 -1.84
C SER A 9 -12.09 3.85 -1.09
N GLY A 10 -12.58 4.92 -1.70
CA GLY A 10 -13.58 5.81 -1.12
C GLY A 10 -13.78 6.99 -2.05
N ASP A 11 -14.86 7.72 -1.84
CA ASP A 11 -15.18 8.90 -2.62
C ASP A 11 -14.61 10.13 -1.91
N LEU A 12 -13.73 10.85 -2.61
CA LEU A 12 -13.06 12.05 -2.11
C LEU A 12 -13.61 13.29 -2.84
N GLU A 13 -14.45 14.05 -2.14
CA GLU A 13 -14.98 15.33 -2.65
C GLU A 13 -14.08 16.47 -2.17
N ASN A 14 -13.47 17.20 -3.12
CA ASN A 14 -12.52 18.29 -2.87
C ASN A 14 -11.32 17.91 -1.99
N LEU A 15 -11.02 16.62 -1.90
CA LEU A 15 -9.95 16.03 -1.09
C LEU A 15 -9.02 15.14 -1.93
N THR A 16 -7.80 14.98 -1.44
CA THR A 16 -6.77 14.09 -1.99
C THR A 16 -5.82 13.63 -0.87
N ASN A 17 -4.91 12.72 -1.21
CA ASN A 17 -3.85 12.23 -0.32
C ASN A 17 -4.35 11.70 1.04
N LEU A 18 -5.44 10.91 1.05
CA LEU A 18 -5.88 10.22 2.26
C LEU A 18 -4.86 9.11 2.63
N GLU A 19 -4.26 9.22 3.82
CA GLU A 19 -3.30 8.26 4.35
C GLU A 19 -3.25 8.33 5.89
N PRO A 20 -2.55 7.40 6.59
CA PRO A 20 -2.30 7.55 8.02
C PRO A 20 -1.58 8.86 8.37
N GLN A 21 -1.76 9.36 9.60
CA GLN A 21 -1.20 10.63 10.07
C GLN A 21 0.32 10.77 9.82
N GLY A 22 1.12 9.78 10.22
CA GLY A 22 2.57 9.74 9.95
C GLY A 22 2.96 9.22 8.56
N GLY A 23 1.99 9.07 7.65
CA GLY A 23 2.15 8.47 6.33
C GLY A 23 1.94 6.95 6.32
N VAL A 24 1.91 6.36 5.12
CA VAL A 24 1.62 4.92 4.95
C VAL A 24 2.52 3.95 5.74
N ASP A 25 3.72 4.36 6.11
CA ASP A 25 4.69 3.59 6.91
C ASP A 25 4.79 4.10 8.37
N ASP A 26 3.78 4.83 8.87
CA ASP A 26 3.74 5.36 10.24
C ASP A 26 3.90 4.24 11.28
N PRO A 27 4.95 4.28 12.12
CA PRO A 27 5.18 3.25 13.11
C PRO A 27 4.08 3.16 14.19
N ASN A 28 3.35 4.24 14.42
CA ASN A 28 2.34 4.37 15.47
C ASN A 28 0.90 4.12 14.98
N PHE A 29 0.69 4.04 13.66
CA PHE A 29 -0.65 3.82 13.13
C PHE A 29 -1.09 2.36 13.38
N SER A 30 -2.29 2.23 13.93
CA SER A 30 -2.86 0.95 14.32
C SER A 30 -3.83 0.43 13.25
N TYR A 31 -3.51 -0.71 12.65
CA TYR A 31 -4.39 -1.39 11.72
C TYR A 31 -5.31 -2.35 12.46
N PHE A 32 -6.62 -2.21 12.26
CA PHE A 32 -7.63 -3.07 12.85
C PHE A 32 -8.30 -3.92 11.78
N PHE A 33 -8.28 -5.24 11.93
CA PHE A 33 -8.95 -6.16 11.02
C PHE A 33 -9.27 -7.48 11.72
N LYS A 34 -10.22 -8.23 11.18
CA LYS A 34 -10.49 -9.59 11.63
C LYS A 34 -9.51 -10.59 11.00
N LEU A 35 -9.32 -11.71 11.68
CA LEU A 35 -8.45 -12.78 11.20
C LEU A 35 -9.23 -14.07 11.03
N LYS A 36 -9.09 -14.71 9.88
CA LYS A 36 -9.58 -16.05 9.61
C LYS A 36 -8.46 -17.07 9.78
N CYS A 37 -8.70 -18.09 10.60
CA CYS A 37 -7.72 -19.15 10.82
C CYS A 37 -7.60 -20.04 9.58
N GLY A 38 -6.42 -20.09 8.97
CA GLY A 38 -6.16 -20.94 7.80
C GLY A 38 -6.16 -22.45 8.07
N ARG A 39 -6.28 -22.89 9.34
CA ARG A 39 -6.42 -24.32 9.70
C ARG A 39 -7.88 -24.75 9.83
N CYS A 40 -8.64 -24.02 10.65
CA CYS A 40 -9.99 -24.43 11.06
C CYS A 40 -11.10 -23.53 10.53
N GLY A 41 -10.77 -22.43 9.85
CA GLY A 41 -11.74 -21.50 9.29
C GLY A 41 -12.31 -20.48 10.28
N GLU A 42 -12.04 -20.61 11.58
CA GLU A 42 -12.57 -19.73 12.62
C GLU A 42 -12.20 -18.26 12.38
N LEU A 43 -13.18 -17.37 12.47
CA LEU A 43 -13.00 -15.92 12.46
C LEU A 43 -12.74 -15.39 13.87
N SER A 44 -11.87 -14.40 14.00
CA SER A 44 -11.64 -13.74 15.29
C SER A 44 -12.92 -13.05 15.79
N GLN A 45 -13.25 -13.28 17.06
CA GLN A 45 -14.43 -12.69 17.71
C GLN A 45 -14.36 -11.16 17.82
N LYS A 46 -13.14 -10.62 17.87
CA LYS A 46 -12.84 -9.19 17.92
C LYS A 46 -11.81 -8.88 16.84
N GLU A 47 -11.76 -7.60 16.48
CA GLU A 47 -10.73 -7.03 15.64
C GLU A 47 -9.38 -7.19 16.33
N THR A 48 -8.38 -7.54 15.54
CA THR A 48 -7.00 -7.61 15.95
C THR A 48 -6.34 -6.28 15.60
N CYS A 49 -5.63 -5.69 16.56
CA CYS A 49 -4.79 -4.52 16.36
C CYS A 49 -3.37 -4.96 15.98
N VAL A 50 -2.80 -4.34 14.94
CA VAL A 50 -1.39 -4.51 14.58
C VAL A 50 -0.78 -3.14 14.25
N SER A 51 0.36 -2.83 14.85
CA SER A 51 1.17 -1.67 14.52
C SER A 51 2.61 -2.07 14.22
N LEU A 52 3.35 -1.18 13.54
CA LEU A 52 4.76 -1.39 13.20
C LEU A 52 5.66 -1.33 14.44
N ASN A 53 5.27 -0.59 15.48
CA ASN A 53 6.02 -0.51 16.73
C ASN A 53 5.87 -1.77 17.62
N ASP A 54 4.81 -2.56 17.45
CA ASP A 54 4.53 -3.75 18.26
C ASP A 54 5.39 -4.97 17.86
N THR A 55 6.71 -4.80 17.81
CA THR A 55 7.62 -5.88 17.42
C THR A 55 7.82 -6.89 18.55
N VAL A 56 7.52 -8.16 18.28
CA VAL A 56 7.72 -9.30 19.20
C VAL A 56 8.65 -10.36 18.60
N PRO A 57 9.52 -10.98 19.40
CA PRO A 57 10.39 -12.06 18.92
C PRO A 57 9.57 -13.32 18.58
N LEU A 58 9.95 -14.01 17.52
CA LEU A 58 9.31 -15.28 17.17
C LEU A 58 9.65 -16.37 18.20
N PRO A 59 8.72 -17.28 18.55
CA PRO A 59 8.97 -18.34 19.52
C PRO A 59 10.05 -19.34 19.04
N VAL A 60 10.22 -19.46 17.73
CA VAL A 60 11.19 -20.35 17.09
C VAL A 60 11.94 -19.57 16.00
N GLY A 61 13.28 -19.57 16.08
CA GLY A 61 14.16 -18.91 15.11
C GLY A 61 14.67 -17.54 15.58
N LYS A 62 15.37 -16.84 14.69
CA LYS A 62 16.02 -15.53 14.96
C LYS A 62 15.24 -14.32 14.41
N GLY A 63 13.97 -14.48 14.06
CA GLY A 63 13.15 -13.42 13.47
C GLY A 63 12.23 -12.75 14.48
N SER A 64 11.69 -11.58 14.11
CA SER A 64 10.61 -10.89 14.81
C SER A 64 9.37 -10.78 13.92
N THR A 65 8.24 -10.45 14.53
CA THR A 65 6.93 -10.24 13.88
C THR A 65 6.21 -9.11 14.62
N HIS A 66 5.11 -8.59 14.07
CA HIS A 66 4.35 -7.51 14.71
C HIS A 66 3.16 -8.02 15.54
N LEU A 67 2.80 -9.29 15.35
CA LEU A 67 1.76 -9.95 16.11
C LEU A 67 1.99 -11.46 16.14
N ILE A 68 1.80 -12.07 17.31
CA ILE A 68 1.61 -13.51 17.48
C ILE A 68 0.24 -13.71 18.14
N GLN A 69 -0.65 -14.47 17.50
CA GLN A 69 -2.00 -14.70 18.00
C GLN A 69 -2.36 -16.19 17.97
N LYS A 70 -2.87 -16.71 19.09
CA LYS A 70 -3.39 -18.08 19.17
C LYS A 70 -4.85 -18.14 18.72
N CYS A 71 -5.17 -19.12 17.89
CA CYS A 71 -6.55 -19.37 17.46
C CYS A 71 -7.35 -19.90 18.65
N LYS A 72 -8.42 -19.20 19.03
CA LYS A 72 -9.25 -19.59 20.19
C LYS A 72 -9.95 -20.94 20.01
N PHE A 73 -10.16 -21.39 18.78
CA PHE A 73 -10.83 -22.66 18.50
C PHE A 73 -9.84 -23.83 18.45
N CYS A 74 -8.88 -23.84 17.52
CA CYS A 74 -7.98 -24.98 17.32
C CYS A 74 -6.62 -24.87 18.04
N GLY A 75 -6.39 -23.80 18.79
CA GLY A 75 -5.16 -23.57 19.58
C GLY A 75 -3.90 -23.31 18.74
N ARG A 76 -4.00 -23.24 17.41
CA ARG A 76 -2.86 -22.99 16.52
C ARG A 76 -2.38 -21.55 16.66
N ASP A 77 -1.07 -21.36 16.78
CA ASP A 77 -0.46 -20.04 16.73
C ASP A 77 -0.27 -19.58 15.27
N GLY A 78 -0.52 -18.31 15.02
CA GLY A 78 -0.24 -17.65 13.75
C GLY A 78 0.40 -16.30 13.97
N THR A 79 1.02 -15.76 12.92
CA THR A 79 1.79 -14.52 12.97
C THR A 79 1.36 -13.56 11.87
N VAL A 80 1.50 -12.27 12.15
CA VAL A 80 1.35 -11.18 11.17
C VAL A 80 2.58 -10.28 11.24
N THR A 81 3.24 -10.09 10.11
CA THR A 81 4.37 -9.16 9.97
C THR A 81 4.03 -8.10 8.93
N MET A 82 4.08 -6.84 9.31
CA MET A 82 3.93 -5.70 8.41
C MET A 82 5.21 -5.48 7.58
N ILE A 83 5.04 -5.16 6.29
CA ILE A 83 6.12 -4.90 5.34
C ILE A 83 5.94 -3.48 4.77
N GLN A 84 6.86 -2.60 5.15
CA GLN A 84 6.88 -1.19 4.77
C GLN A 84 7.24 -0.95 3.28
N GLY A 85 7.03 0.27 2.80
CA GLY A 85 7.45 0.74 1.48
C GLY A 85 6.60 0.20 0.33
N LYS A 86 5.38 -0.26 0.64
CA LYS A 86 4.40 -0.78 -0.33
C LYS A 86 3.14 0.07 -0.47
N GLY A 87 2.88 0.94 0.51
CA GLY A 87 1.72 1.82 0.53
C GLY A 87 1.88 3.06 -0.32
N LYS A 88 0.74 3.69 -0.65
CA LYS A 88 0.64 5.03 -1.26
C LYS A 88 -0.65 5.71 -0.79
N PRO A 89 -0.68 7.04 -0.63
CA PRO A 89 -1.91 7.76 -0.31
C PRO A 89 -3.01 7.50 -1.34
N LEU A 90 -4.27 7.48 -0.90
CA LEU A 90 -5.42 7.49 -1.80
C LEU A 90 -5.58 8.91 -2.37
N THR A 91 -5.25 9.08 -3.64
CA THR A 91 -5.39 10.36 -4.35
C THR A 91 -6.80 10.54 -4.90
N GLN A 92 -7.19 11.80 -5.16
CA GLN A 92 -8.47 12.10 -5.80
C GLN A 92 -8.64 11.38 -7.14
N GLU A 93 -7.60 11.35 -7.98
CA GLU A 93 -7.61 10.65 -9.26
C GLU A 93 -7.88 9.14 -9.09
N THR A 94 -7.25 8.52 -8.09
CA THR A 94 -7.44 7.10 -7.78
C THR A 94 -8.88 6.84 -7.32
N SER A 95 -9.40 7.72 -6.45
CA SER A 95 -10.79 7.70 -5.98
C SER A 95 -11.79 7.81 -7.15
N GLN A 96 -11.67 8.83 -8.00
CA GLN A 96 -12.56 9.07 -9.14
C GLN A 96 -12.54 7.94 -10.18
N SER A 97 -11.39 7.26 -10.34
CA SER A 97 -11.30 6.10 -11.23
C SER A 97 -11.86 4.81 -10.61
N GLY A 98 -12.38 4.86 -9.38
CA GLY A 98 -12.91 3.71 -8.63
C GLY A 98 -11.84 2.68 -8.28
N LYS A 99 -10.56 3.07 -8.32
CA LYS A 99 -9.44 2.20 -8.02
C LYS A 99 -9.15 2.20 -6.51
N PHE A 100 -8.43 1.17 -6.09
CA PHE A 100 -7.95 1.03 -4.73
C PHE A 100 -6.49 1.45 -4.64
N SER A 101 -6.15 2.16 -3.57
CA SER A 101 -4.78 2.51 -3.24
C SER A 101 -4.21 1.51 -2.23
N PRO A 102 -2.99 0.96 -2.44
CA PRO A 102 -2.35 0.09 -1.47
C PRO A 102 -1.95 0.87 -0.21
N MET A 103 -2.13 0.27 0.96
CA MET A 103 -1.81 0.89 2.26
C MET A 103 -0.65 0.17 2.94
N MET A 104 -0.78 -1.13 3.19
CA MET A 104 0.22 -1.92 3.90
C MET A 104 0.22 -3.36 3.42
N LEU A 105 1.41 -3.96 3.35
CA LEU A 105 1.57 -5.37 3.01
C LEU A 105 1.78 -6.19 4.29
N PHE A 106 1.01 -7.25 4.45
CA PHE A 106 1.09 -8.15 5.61
C PHE A 106 1.59 -9.53 5.17
N ASP A 107 2.70 -10.00 5.76
CA ASP A 107 3.12 -11.39 5.72
C ASP A 107 2.38 -12.17 6.81
N CYS A 108 1.47 -13.05 6.40
CA CYS A 108 0.66 -13.82 7.31
C CYS A 108 1.04 -15.31 7.30
N ARG A 109 1.14 -15.89 8.50
CA ARG A 109 1.33 -17.33 8.70
C ARG A 109 0.21 -17.88 9.56
N GLY A 110 -0.60 -18.78 9.00
CA GLY A 110 -1.69 -19.45 9.73
C GLY A 110 -2.98 -18.63 9.84
N TYR A 111 -2.96 -17.36 9.45
CA TYR A 111 -4.13 -16.50 9.34
C TYR A 111 -4.25 -15.86 7.95
N GLU A 112 -5.47 -15.48 7.63
CA GLU A 112 -5.86 -14.65 6.50
C GLU A 112 -6.58 -13.42 7.08
N PRO A 113 -6.08 -12.19 6.84
CA PRO A 113 -6.76 -10.99 7.27
C PRO A 113 -8.02 -10.75 6.43
N VAL A 114 -9.09 -10.37 7.12
CA VAL A 114 -10.42 -10.11 6.56
C VAL A 114 -11.04 -8.91 7.28
N ASP A 115 -12.00 -8.24 6.66
CA ASP A 115 -12.78 -7.14 7.25
C ASP A 115 -11.92 -6.08 7.96
N PHE A 116 -11.27 -5.21 7.18
CA PHE A 116 -10.58 -4.04 7.73
C PHE A 116 -11.57 -3.05 8.33
N VAL A 117 -11.20 -2.46 9.46
CA VAL A 117 -12.02 -1.50 10.19
C VAL A 117 -11.32 -0.14 10.16
N PHE A 118 -11.98 0.83 9.55
CA PHE A 118 -11.56 2.22 9.62
C PHE A 118 -11.75 2.77 11.04
N GLY A 119 -10.85 3.63 11.47
CA GLY A 119 -10.83 4.23 12.80
C GLY A 119 -10.25 5.63 12.73
N THR A 120 -9.61 6.06 13.82
CA THR A 120 -8.95 7.37 13.93
C THR A 120 -7.51 7.35 13.39
N GLY A 121 -6.89 8.52 13.32
CA GLY A 121 -5.46 8.66 13.00
C GLY A 121 -5.16 8.78 11.51
N TRP A 122 -6.15 9.23 10.72
CA TRP A 122 -5.97 9.54 9.30
C TRP A 122 -5.66 11.03 9.13
N LYS A 123 -5.07 11.34 7.98
CA LYS A 123 -5.00 12.71 7.46
C LYS A 123 -5.42 12.73 6.01
N VAL A 124 -5.89 13.88 5.57
CA VAL A 124 -6.28 14.14 4.18
C VAL A 124 -6.01 15.60 3.86
N GLU A 125 -5.85 15.92 2.59
CA GLU A 125 -5.55 17.27 2.12
C GLU A 125 -6.66 17.74 1.16
N SER A 126 -7.09 18.99 1.26
CA SER A 126 -7.95 19.59 0.24
C SER A 126 -7.20 19.83 -1.05
N LEU A 127 -7.92 20.06 -2.15
CA LEU A 127 -7.28 20.42 -3.43
C LEU A 127 -6.54 21.76 -3.36
N GLU A 128 -6.91 22.63 -2.41
CA GLU A 128 -6.24 23.90 -2.16
C GLU A 128 -5.09 23.79 -1.14
N GLY A 129 -4.85 22.59 -0.59
CA GLY A 129 -3.72 22.32 0.31
C GLY A 129 -4.00 22.52 1.79
N THR A 130 -5.27 22.67 2.19
CA THR A 130 -5.67 22.65 3.61
C THR A 130 -5.55 21.22 4.12
N LYS A 131 -4.84 21.02 5.23
CA LYS A 131 -4.63 19.69 5.83
C LYS A 131 -5.60 19.44 6.96
N PHE A 132 -6.30 18.32 6.88
CA PHE A 132 -7.14 17.81 7.95
C PHE A 132 -6.40 16.66 8.62
N GLU A 133 -6.13 16.81 9.91
CA GLU A 133 -5.35 15.88 10.72
C GLU A 133 -6.24 15.18 11.76
N ASN A 134 -5.82 14.01 12.21
CA ASN A 134 -6.55 13.20 13.19
C ASN A 134 -8.00 12.90 12.78
N VAL A 135 -8.22 12.73 11.47
CA VAL A 135 -9.52 12.38 10.91
C VAL A 135 -9.97 11.03 11.46
N ASP A 136 -11.22 10.99 11.93
CA ASP A 136 -11.90 9.78 12.39
C ASP A 136 -12.80 9.25 11.26
N LEU A 137 -12.50 8.02 10.82
CA LEU A 137 -13.25 7.32 9.78
C LEU A 137 -14.03 6.12 10.35
N SER A 138 -14.19 6.03 11.67
CA SER A 138 -14.92 4.92 12.33
C SER A 138 -16.40 4.83 11.95
N SER A 139 -17.02 5.96 11.57
CA SER A 139 -18.39 6.02 11.05
C SER A 139 -18.48 5.68 9.55
N GLY A 140 -17.35 5.61 8.84
CA GLY A 140 -17.27 5.44 7.39
C GLY A 140 -17.31 6.75 6.58
N GLU A 141 -17.45 7.90 7.23
CA GLU A 141 -17.59 9.21 6.58
C GLU A 141 -16.86 10.31 7.35
N PHE A 142 -16.44 11.35 6.63
CA PHE A 142 -15.89 12.59 7.18
C PHE A 142 -16.40 13.76 6.34
N ALA A 143 -16.81 14.85 6.97
CA ALA A 143 -17.26 16.05 6.28
C ALA A 143 -16.81 17.29 7.06
N GLU A 144 -16.21 18.24 6.35
CA GLU A 144 -15.74 19.52 6.89
C GLU A 144 -15.91 20.61 5.83
N TYR A 145 -15.54 21.85 6.17
CA TYR A 145 -15.50 22.96 5.22
C TYR A 145 -14.06 23.45 5.03
N ASP A 146 -13.60 23.57 3.78
CA ASP A 146 -12.31 24.17 3.47
C ASP A 146 -12.47 25.68 3.24
N GLU A 147 -12.10 26.47 4.24
CA GLU A 147 -12.12 27.94 4.15
C GLU A 147 -11.24 28.48 3.02
N LYS A 148 -10.15 27.79 2.67
CA LYS A 148 -9.25 28.25 1.61
C LYS A 148 -9.85 28.03 0.23
N GLY A 149 -10.52 26.90 0.03
CA GLY A 149 -11.21 26.56 -1.21
C GLY A 149 -12.66 27.03 -1.28
N GLU A 150 -13.19 27.62 -0.22
CA GLU A 150 -14.57 28.06 -0.08
C GLU A 150 -15.57 26.96 -0.51
N CYS A 151 -15.31 25.71 -0.12
CA CYS A 151 -16.12 24.56 -0.51
C CYS A 151 -16.20 23.48 0.58
N PRO A 152 -17.29 22.68 0.60
CA PRO A 152 -17.36 21.51 1.47
C PRO A 152 -16.34 20.45 1.00
N VAL A 153 -15.79 19.73 1.96
CA VAL A 153 -14.91 18.57 1.74
C VAL A 153 -15.56 17.34 2.36
N MET A 154 -15.46 16.19 1.68
CA MET A 154 -16.09 14.97 2.15
C MET A 154 -15.33 13.70 1.78
N ILE A 155 -15.28 12.75 2.71
CA ILE A 155 -14.91 11.35 2.50
C ILE A 155 -16.17 10.52 2.73
N SER A 156 -16.50 9.64 1.79
CA SER A 156 -17.62 8.71 1.93
C SER A 156 -17.37 7.40 1.18
N ASN A 157 -18.29 6.43 1.29
CA ASN A 157 -18.25 5.17 0.56
C ASN A 157 -16.91 4.40 0.71
N LEU A 158 -16.35 4.46 1.92
CA LEU A 158 -15.09 3.80 2.25
C LEU A 158 -15.19 2.28 2.07
N ARG A 159 -14.17 1.73 1.43
CA ARG A 159 -14.04 0.32 1.09
C ARG A 159 -12.61 -0.12 1.34
N ALA A 160 -12.45 -1.34 1.81
CA ALA A 160 -11.14 -1.94 2.01
C ALA A 160 -11.16 -3.40 1.57
N THR A 161 -10.06 -3.85 0.97
CA THR A 161 -9.89 -5.25 0.55
C THR A 161 -8.49 -5.73 0.92
N PHE A 162 -8.37 -7.05 1.08
CA PHE A 162 -7.09 -7.73 1.21
C PHE A 162 -6.82 -8.57 -0.04
N ASP A 163 -5.88 -8.13 -0.86
CA ASP A 163 -5.50 -8.84 -2.08
C ASP A 163 -4.27 -9.72 -1.85
N VAL A 164 -4.31 -10.97 -2.31
CA VAL A 164 -3.17 -11.87 -2.21
C VAL A 164 -2.04 -11.36 -3.12
N SER A 165 -0.98 -10.85 -2.50
CA SER A 165 0.24 -10.42 -3.18
C SER A 165 1.13 -11.62 -3.44
N ARG A 166 0.99 -12.22 -4.62
CA ARG A 166 1.97 -13.20 -5.08
C ARG A 166 3.23 -12.44 -5.45
N HIS A 167 4.26 -12.53 -4.63
CA HIS A 167 5.60 -12.25 -5.16
C HIS A 167 5.79 -13.20 -6.33
N PRO A 168 6.17 -12.73 -7.54
CA PRO A 168 6.82 -13.64 -8.46
C PRO A 168 7.99 -14.21 -7.66
N HIS A 169 8.04 -15.53 -7.52
CA HIS A 169 9.22 -16.18 -7.00
C HIS A 169 10.41 -15.48 -7.61
N HIS A 170 11.37 -15.06 -6.78
CA HIS A 170 12.69 -14.68 -7.24
C HIS A 170 13.26 -15.88 -8.01
N HIS A 171 12.90 -16.02 -9.28
CA HIS A 171 13.78 -16.61 -10.25
C HIS A 171 14.94 -15.65 -10.29
N ASN A 172 16.05 -16.12 -9.72
CA ASN A 172 17.38 -15.58 -9.78
C ASN A 172 17.52 -14.51 -10.88
N ARG A 173 17.70 -13.26 -10.45
CA ARG A 173 17.77 -12.07 -11.32
C ARG A 173 19.12 -11.99 -12.05
N GLU A 174 19.70 -13.13 -12.40
CA GLU A 174 20.94 -13.29 -13.19
C GLU A 174 20.71 -13.95 -14.56
N LYS A 175 19.48 -14.34 -14.93
CA LYS A 175 19.23 -14.87 -16.28
C LYS A 175 17.98 -14.30 -16.93
N LEU A 176 17.95 -12.98 -17.14
CA LEU A 176 17.11 -12.36 -18.16
C LEU A 176 17.97 -11.64 -19.22
N ARG A 177 18.34 -12.46 -20.23
CA ARG A 177 18.45 -12.23 -21.69
C ARG A 177 19.56 -11.31 -22.24
N PRO A 178 20.32 -11.76 -23.27
CA PRO A 178 20.95 -10.87 -24.23
C PRO A 178 20.02 -10.50 -25.41
N PHE A 179 18.70 -10.51 -25.24
CA PHE A 179 17.75 -10.28 -26.36
C PHE A 179 17.16 -8.87 -26.44
N PHE A 180 17.26 -8.06 -25.38
CA PHE A 180 16.75 -6.67 -25.39
C PHE A 180 17.84 -5.59 -25.40
N LYS A 181 19.12 -5.98 -25.51
CA LYS A 181 20.23 -5.01 -25.67
C LYS A 181 20.38 -4.52 -27.12
N ILE A 182 19.78 -5.21 -28.08
CA ILE A 182 19.97 -4.92 -29.52
C ILE A 182 19.15 -3.69 -29.98
N GLN A 183 17.97 -3.41 -29.40
CA GLN A 183 17.18 -2.27 -29.87
C GLN A 183 17.70 -0.90 -29.41
N TYR A 184 18.31 -0.81 -28.22
CA TYR A 184 18.84 0.46 -27.72
C TYR A 184 20.20 0.84 -28.34
N ASP A 185 21.05 -0.14 -28.68
CA ASP A 185 22.33 0.14 -29.37
C ASP A 185 22.17 0.44 -30.87
N THR A 186 21.01 0.14 -31.48
CA THR A 186 20.72 0.51 -32.87
C THR A 186 20.18 1.93 -33.03
N MET A 187 19.58 2.54 -32.00
CA MET A 187 19.08 3.92 -32.11
C MET A 187 20.18 4.98 -31.93
N THR A 188 21.17 4.73 -31.08
CA THR A 188 22.29 5.67 -30.84
C THR A 188 23.28 5.71 -32.01
N LYS A 189 23.48 4.60 -32.74
CA LYS A 189 24.33 4.55 -33.94
C LYS A 189 23.74 5.21 -35.19
N TRP A 190 22.43 5.44 -35.25
CA TRP A 190 21.81 6.17 -36.37
C TRP A 190 21.92 7.69 -36.22
N GLN A 191 21.87 8.24 -35.00
CA GLN A 191 21.99 9.69 -34.76
C GLN A 191 23.42 10.24 -34.96
N GLU A 192 24.46 9.43 -34.74
CA GLU A 192 25.86 9.83 -34.96
C GLU A 192 26.25 9.78 -36.45
N ARG A 193 25.59 8.95 -37.27
CA ARG A 193 25.89 8.81 -38.70
C ARG A 193 25.29 9.92 -39.57
N SER A 194 24.28 10.64 -39.07
CA SER A 194 23.62 11.78 -39.74
C SER A 194 24.28 13.14 -39.48
N ARG A 195 25.30 13.23 -38.63
CA ARG A 195 26.04 14.49 -38.34
C ARG A 195 27.44 14.58 -38.98
N GLY A 196 27.88 13.53 -39.70
CA GLY A 196 29.23 13.43 -40.27
C GLY A 196 29.37 13.73 -41.76
N SER A 197 28.31 14.17 -42.46
CA SER A 197 28.30 14.26 -43.94
C SER A 197 28.22 15.68 -44.52
N THR A 198 28.68 16.71 -43.80
CA THR A 198 28.65 18.10 -44.31
C THR A 198 29.95 18.86 -44.08
N GLN A 199 31.10 18.25 -44.36
CA GLN A 199 32.38 18.97 -44.43
C GLN A 199 33.43 18.20 -45.26
N GLN A 200 33.25 18.19 -46.59
CA GLN A 200 34.37 18.07 -47.54
C GLN A 200 33.85 18.29 -48.97
N GLN A 201 33.73 19.55 -49.36
CA GLN A 201 33.80 19.97 -50.76
C GLN A 201 34.03 21.49 -50.79
N GLN A 202 35.30 21.87 -50.90
CA GLN A 202 35.82 23.04 -51.64
C GLN A 202 37.19 23.43 -51.08
N GLN A 203 38.23 22.96 -51.76
CA GLN A 203 39.46 23.73 -51.96
C GLN A 203 39.81 23.59 -53.45
N PRO A 204 40.18 24.67 -54.15
CA PRO A 204 41.17 24.56 -55.20
C PRO A 204 42.57 24.38 -54.62
#